data_AF-A0A812LW37-F1
#
_entry.id   AF-A0A812LW37-F1
#
_cell.length_a   1.000
_cell.length_b   1.000
_cell.length_c   1.000
_cell.angle_alpha   90.00
_cell.angle_beta   90.00
_cell.angle_gamma   90.00
#
_symmetry.space_group_name_H-M   'P 1'
#
loop_
_entity.id
_entity.type
_entity.pdbx_description
1 polymer ?
#
loop_
_entity_poly.entity_id
_entity_poly.type
_entity_poly.pdbx_seq_one_letter_code
_entity_poly.pdbx_strand_id
1 'polypeptide(L)' 'EKPDGVENEAVEQVAFADRIIINKTDLVASEADIEVLTEEIRSINRLAPIIHTQP' A
#
# COMPACT_ATOMS: atom_id res chain seq x y z
N GLU A 1 -1.16 -20.67 0.32
CA GLU A 1 -2.39 -20.14 -0.31
C GLU A 1 -3.44 -19.98 0.76
N LYS A 2 -4.11 -18.82 0.86
CA LYS A 2 -5.21 -18.63 1.81
C LYS A 2 -6.45 -19.38 1.25
N PRO A 3 -7.26 -20.04 2.09
CA PRO A 3 -8.41 -20.83 1.65
C PRO A 3 -9.48 -19.96 0.96
N ASP A 4 -10.22 -20.57 0.04
CA ASP A 4 -11.33 -19.91 -0.68
C ASP A 4 -12.37 -19.35 0.31
N GLY A 5 -12.63 -18.04 0.21
CA GLY A 5 -13.55 -17.32 1.09
C GLY A 5 -12.88 -16.48 2.19
N VAL A 6 -11.54 -16.47 2.29
CA VAL A 6 -10.83 -15.51 3.16
C VAL A 6 -10.69 -14.18 2.44
N GLU A 7 -11.47 -13.19 2.87
CA GLU A 7 -11.35 -11.82 2.39
C GLU A 7 -9.94 -11.28 2.65
N ASN A 8 -9.41 -10.54 1.68
CA ASN A 8 -8.10 -9.92 1.82
C ASN A 8 -8.24 -8.65 2.67
N GLU A 9 -8.14 -8.83 3.99
CA GLU A 9 -8.22 -7.73 4.97
C GLU A 9 -7.26 -6.57 4.64
N ALA A 10 -6.10 -6.84 4.02
CA ALA A 10 -5.17 -5.77 3.64
C ALA A 10 -5.72 -4.90 2.49
N VAL A 11 -6.39 -5.51 1.52
CA VAL A 11 -7.04 -4.76 0.42
C VAL A 11 -8.19 -3.93 0.97
N GLU A 12 -8.96 -4.49 1.90
CA GLU A 12 -10.06 -3.77 2.56
C GLU A 12 -9.55 -2.57 3.38
N GLN A 13 -8.49 -2.77 4.17
CA GLN A 13 -7.84 -1.70 4.92
C GLN A 13 -7.34 -0.58 4.01
N VAL A 14 -6.73 -0.91 2.87
CA VAL A 14 -6.29 0.09 1.88
C VAL A 14 -7.50 0.83 1.27
N ALA A 15 -8.58 0.11 0.94
CA ALA A 15 -9.77 0.69 0.32
C ALA A 15 -10.52 1.68 1.23
N PHE A 16 -10.57 1.40 2.54
CA PHE A 16 -11.27 2.25 3.51
C PHE A 16 -10.39 3.30 4.20
N ALA A 17 -9.07 3.26 4.00
CA ALA A 17 -8.17 4.22 4.62
C ALA A 17 -8.40 5.65 4.10
N ASP A 18 -8.51 6.60 5.03
CA ASP A 18 -8.50 8.03 4.70
C ASP A 18 -7.10 8.56 4.34
N ARG A 19 -6.05 7.88 4.81
CA ARG A 19 -4.64 8.21 4.57
C ARG A 19 -3.81 6.95 4.56
N ILE A 20 -2.78 6.93 3.71
CA ILE A 20 -1.88 5.80 3.58
C ILE A 20 -0.45 6.25 3.87
N ILE A 21 0.25 5.49 4.72
CA ILE A 21 1.66 5.71 5.05
C ILE A 21 2.46 4.52 4.56
N ILE A 22 3.36 4.75 3.60
CA ILE A 22 4.36 3.76 3.19
C ILE A 22 5.60 4.02 4.03
N ASN A 23 5.79 3.18 5.04
CA ASN A 23 6.90 3.32 5.99
C ASN A 23 8.07 2.39 5.61
N LYS A 24 9.24 2.66 6.21
CA LYS A 24 10.49 1.91 6.02
C LYS A 24 11.00 1.95 4.58
N THR A 25 10.77 3.08 3.90
CA THR A 25 11.23 3.25 2.51
C THR A 25 12.76 3.20 2.39
N ASP A 26 13.48 3.47 3.47
CA ASP A 26 14.94 3.34 3.60
C ASP A 26 15.46 1.91 3.39
N LEU A 27 14.62 0.89 3.62
CA LEU A 27 15.01 -0.51 3.45
C LEU A 27 14.81 -1.01 2.01
N VAL A 28 14.26 -0.19 1.11
CA VAL A 28 14.02 -0.55 -0.29
C VAL A 28 15.12 0.06 -1.14
N ALA A 29 15.86 -0.79 -1.87
CA ALA A 29 17.02 -0.35 -2.64
C ALA A 29 16.66 0.46 -3.90
N SER A 30 15.43 0.31 -4.41
CA SER A 30 14.97 0.89 -5.67
C SER A 30 13.76 1.79 -5.43
N GLU A 31 13.86 3.06 -5.81
CA GLU A 31 12.71 3.98 -5.82
C GLU A 31 11.60 3.50 -6.77
N ALA A 32 11.96 2.77 -7.83
CA ALA A 32 10.98 2.22 -8.77
C ALA A 32 10.08 1.17 -8.10
N ASP A 33 10.59 0.42 -7.12
CA ASP A 33 9.79 -0.59 -6.41
C ASP A 33 8.75 0.10 -5.49
N ILE A 34 9.12 1.26 -4.92
CA ILE A 34 8.20 2.11 -4.16
C ILE A 34 7.12 2.69 -5.08
N GLU A 35 7.47 3.12 -6.29
CA GLU A 35 6.51 3.64 -7.27
C GLU A 35 5.53 2.55 -7.73
N VAL A 36 6.02 1.34 -8.00
CA VAL A 36 5.16 0.19 -8.35
C VAL A 36 4.14 -0.08 -7.24
N LEU A 37 4.59 -0.13 -5.98
CA LEU A 37 3.70 -0.29 -4.84
C LEU A 37 2.69 0.87 -4.72
N THR A 38 3.14 2.10 -4.98
CA THR A 38 2.28 3.29 -4.95
C THR A 38 1.17 3.20 -6.00
N GLU A 39 1.49 2.73 -7.20
CA GLU A 39 0.50 2.54 -8.27
C GLU A 39 -0.46 1.39 -7.95
N GLU A 40 0.00 0.30 -7.35
CA GLU A 40 -0.88 -0.77 -6.85
C GLU A 40 -1.86 -0.24 -5.79
N ILE A 41 -1.36 0.53 -4.82
CA ILE A 41 -2.20 1.15 -3.78
C ILE A 41 -3.22 2.10 -4.41
N ARG A 42 -2.81 2.93 -5.38
CA ARG A 42 -3.72 3.84 -6.11
C ARG A 42 -4.76 3.12 -6.95
N SER A 43 -4.47 1.91 -7.41
CA SER A 43 -5.45 1.07 -8.11
C SER A 43 -6.59 0.63 -7.19
N ILE A 44 -6.33 0.51 -5.89
CA ILE A 44 -7.31 0.16 -4.85
C ILE A 44 -7.99 1.40 -4.29
N ASN A 45 -7.21 2.43 -3.92
CA ASN A 45 -7.71 3.67 -3.31
C ASN A 45 -7.02 4.89 -3.94
N ARG A 46 -7.73 5.53 -4.87
CA ARG A 46 -7.24 6.73 -5.59
C ARG A 46 -7.35 8.02 -4.77
N LEU A 47 -8.16 8.03 -3.71
CA LEU A 47 -8.54 9.26 -3.00
C LEU A 47 -7.62 9.53 -1.81
N ALA A 48 -7.14 8.49 -1.14
CA ALA A 48 -6.29 8.64 0.02
C ALA A 48 -4.91 9.23 -0.36
N PRO A 49 -4.45 10.32 0.29
CA PRO A 49 -3.09 10.79 0.12
C PRO A 49 -2.10 9.74 0.66
N ILE A 50 -1.02 9.53 -0.09
CA ILE A 50 0.06 8.61 0.24
C ILE A 50 1.25 9.43 0.76
N ILE A 51 1.80 9.03 1.91
CA ILE A 51 2.95 9.66 2.55
C ILE A 51 4.05 8.62 2.69
N HIS A 52 5.25 8.92 2.19
CA HIS A 52 6.41 8.07 2.36
C HIS A 52 7.17 8.48 3.61
N THR A 53 7.52 7.50 4.45
CA THR A 53 8.27 7.73 5.69
C THR A 53 9.40 6.73 5.85
N GLN A 54 10.42 7.16 6.56
CA GLN A 54 11.55 6.35 7.00
C GLN A 54 11.80 6.57 8.49
N PRO A 55 12.34 5.58 9.22
CA PRO A 55 12.75 5.72 10.63
C PRO A 55 13.77 6.84 10.85
#